data_AF-A0A9D7X6C6-F1
#
_entry.id   AF-A0A9D7X6C6-F1
#
_cell.length_a   1.000
_cell.length_b   1.000
_cell.length_c   1.000
_cell.angle_alpha   90.00
_cell.angle_beta   90.00
_cell.angle_gamma   90.00
#
_symmetry.space_group_name_H-M   'P 1'
#
loop_
_entity.id
_entity.type
_entity.pdbx_description
1 polymer ?
#
loop_
_entity_poly.entity_id
_entity_poly.type
_entity_poly.pdbx_seq_one_letter_code
_entity_poly.pdbx_strand_id
1 'polypeptide(L)' 'MVQMGKRYKCEECGTEALCTKVGEGQPICCEKEMEVLEPKALPSSD' A
#
# COMPACT_ATOMS: atom_id res chain seq x y z
N MET A 1 3.09 10.37 5.85
CA MET A 1 1.66 10.60 5.55
C MET A 1 1.20 9.53 4.59
N VAL A 2 0.02 8.96 4.84
CA VAL A 2 -0.61 7.99 3.96
C VAL A 2 -1.21 8.70 2.73
N GLN A 3 -1.18 8.04 1.56
CA GLN A 3 -1.64 8.59 0.27
C GLN A 3 -2.98 7.97 -0.15
N MET A 4 -3.96 8.82 -0.50
CA MET A 4 -5.27 8.37 -0.98
C MET A 4 -5.14 7.58 -2.29
N GLY A 5 -5.87 6.47 -2.40
CA GLY A 5 -5.88 5.62 -3.58
C GLY A 5 -4.67 4.70 -3.72
N LYS A 6 -3.66 4.83 -2.85
CA LYS A 6 -2.54 3.87 -2.80
C LYS A 6 -2.93 2.62 -2.03
N ARG A 7 -2.44 1.48 -2.52
CA ARG A 7 -2.46 0.22 -1.79
C ARG A 7 -1.16 0.08 -1.01
N TYR A 8 -1.26 -0.51 0.16
CA TYR A 8 -0.15 -0.81 1.05
C TYR A 8 -0.11 -2.31 1.26
N LYS A 9 1.07 -2.90 1.33
CA LYS A 9 1.24 -4.33 1.54
C LYS A 9 2.14 -4.59 2.74
N CYS A 10 1.71 -5.51 3.60
CA CYS A 10 2.54 -6.05 4.66
C CYS A 10 3.47 -7.12 4.07
N GLU A 11 4.78 -6.97 4.23
CA GLU A 11 5.75 -7.96 3.74
C GLU A 11 5.77 -9.24 4.57
N GLU A 12 5.28 -9.22 5.82
CA GLU A 12 5.27 -10.42 6.67
C GLU A 12 4.10 -11.36 6.40
N CYS A 13 2.87 -10.83 6.42
CA CYS A 13 1.66 -11.65 6.27
C CYS A 13 1.02 -11.54 4.88
N GLY A 14 1.49 -10.62 4.04
CA GLY A 14 0.94 -10.40 2.69
C GLY A 14 -0.37 -9.59 2.65
N THR A 15 -0.87 -9.11 3.80
CA THR A 15 -2.10 -8.30 3.86
C THR A 15 -1.99 -7.03 3.03
N GLU A 16 -3.05 -6.69 2.29
CA GLU A 16 -3.14 -5.48 1.49
C GLU A 16 -4.20 -4.52 2.05
N ALA A 17 -3.89 -3.22 2.10
CA ALA A 17 -4.79 -2.17 2.56
C ALA A 17 -4.88 -1.04 1.53
N LEU A 18 -6.09 -0.58 1.19
CA LEU A 18 -6.32 0.56 0.32
C LEU A 18 -6.63 1.80 1.17
N CYS A 19 -5.86 2.88 1.00
CA CYS A 19 -6.20 4.14 1.65
C CYS A 19 -7.36 4.83 0.94
N THR A 20 -8.53 4.89 1.57
CA THR A 20 -9.71 5.61 1.06
C THR A 20 -9.81 7.05 1.56
N LYS A 21 -9.06 7.42 2.61
CA LYS A 21 -9.02 8.78 3.17
C LYS A 21 -7.63 9.07 3.76
N VAL A 22 -7.10 10.25 3.45
CA VAL A 22 -5.79 10.70 3.95
C VAL A 22 -5.81 10.88 5.46
N GLY A 23 -4.72 10.46 6.10
CA GLY A 23 -4.40 10.72 7.50
C GLY A 23 -2.90 11.00 7.66
N GLU A 24 -2.52 11.47 8.83
CA GLU A 24 -1.12 11.88 9.09
C GLU A 24 -0.20 10.69 9.38
N GLY A 25 -0.75 9.56 9.83
CA GLY A 25 -0.01 8.34 10.16
C GLY A 25 0.45 7.50 8.97
N GLN A 26 1.03 6.34 9.27
CA GLN A 26 1.37 5.28 8.33
C GLN A 26 0.64 3.99 8.72
N PRO A 27 0.20 3.17 7.76
CA PRO A 27 -0.43 1.89 8.07
C PRO A 27 0.61 0.93 8.67
N ILE A 28 0.30 0.37 9.83
CA ILE A 28 1.15 -0.60 10.54
C ILE A 28 0.46 -1.96 10.54
N CYS A 29 1.21 -3.00 10.18
CA CYS A 29 0.78 -4.39 10.24
C CYS A 29 1.96 -5.26 10.66
N CYS A 30 1.74 -6.25 11.54
CA CYS A 30 2.82 -7.05 12.12
C CYS A 30 3.93 -6.20 12.77
N GLU A 31 3.54 -5.17 13.53
CA GLU A 31 4.46 -4.28 14.25
C GLU A 31 5.45 -3.51 13.34
N LYS A 32 5.19 -3.47 12.03
CA LYS A 32 6.00 -2.79 11.01
C LYS A 32 5.16 -1.88 10.14
N GLU A 33 5.77 -0.83 9.62
CA GLU A 33 5.16 0.03 8.60
C GLU A 33 4.95 -0.77 7.31
N MET A 34 3.78 -0.63 6.69
CA MET A 34 3.48 -1.30 5.42
C MET A 34 4.09 -0.53 4.23
N GLU A 35 4.51 -1.27 3.21
CA GLU A 35 5.11 -0.75 1.99
C GLU A 35 4.03 -0.30 0.99
N VAL A 36 4.26 0.78 0.23
CA VAL A 36 3.33 1.19 -0.85
C VAL A 36 3.45 0.19 -2.00
N LEU A 37 2.33 -0.46 -2.33
CA LEU A 37 2.24 -1.32 -3.50
C LEU A 37 2.10 -0.45 -4.76
N GLU A 38 3.18 -0.35 -5.52
CA GLU A 38 3.14 0.30 -6.83
C GLU A 38 2.37 -0.57 -7.83
N PRO A 39 1.48 0.03 -8.66
CA PRO A 39 0.86 -0.70 -9.74
C PRO A 39 1.96 -1.21 -10.67
N LYS A 40 2.06 -2.53 -10.82
CA LYS A 40 2.91 -3.09 -11.87
C LYS A 40 2.41 -2.54 -13.19
N ALA A 41 3.29 -1.87 -13.93
CA ALA A 41 3.00 -1.53 -15.32
C ALA A 41 2.63 -2.83 -16.02
N LEU A 42 1.39 -2.93 -16.46
CA LEU A 42 1.04 -3.98 -17.40
C LEU A 42 1.93 -3.73 -18.63
N PRO A 43 2.59 -4.76 -19.19
CA PRO A 43 3.26 -4.58 -20.46
C PRO A 43 2.21 -4.00 -21.42
N SER A 44 2.49 -2.81 -21.95
CA SER A 44 1.67 -2.19 -22.98
C SER A 44 1.40 -3.27 -24.02
N SER A 45 0.15 -3.67 -24.13
CA SER A 45 -0.28 -4.67 -25.09
C SER A 45 -0.29 -4.01 -26.46
N ASP A 46 0.85 -4.08 -27.16
CA ASP A 46 0.98 -3.88 -28.61
C ASP A 46 1.93 -4.95 -29.16
#